data_AF-A0A1W1DNQ8-F1
#
_entry.id   AF-A0A1W1DNQ8-F1
#
_cell.length_a   1.000
_cell.length_b   1.000
_cell.length_c   1.000
_cell.angle_alpha   90.00
_cell.angle_beta   90.00
_cell.angle_gamma   90.00
#
_symmetry.space_group_name_H-M   'P 1'
#
loop_
_entity.id
_entity.type
_entity.pdbx_description
1 polymer ?
#
loop_
_entity_poly.entity_id
_entity_poly.type
_entity_poly.pdbx_seq_one_letter_code
_entity_poly.pdbx_strand_id
1 'polypeptide(L)' 'MAKLMNVFSKHKINPLIGSAGVSAVPMAARVSNKVGLESNPHNFLLMHAMGPNVAGVIGSAIAAGIMIQFLG' A
#
# COMPACT_ATOMS: atom_id res chain seq x y z
N MET A 1 2.28 1.65 -8.67
CA MET A 1 1.11 0.85 -9.10
C MET A 1 -0.22 1.59 -9.08
N ALA A 2 -0.58 2.32 -8.01
CA ALA A 2 -1.91 2.94 -7.88
C ALA A 2 -2.32 3.86 -9.06
N LYS A 3 -1.41 4.64 -9.66
CA LYS A 3 -1.71 5.45 -10.85
C LYS A 3 -2.05 4.62 -12.09
N LEU A 4 -1.42 3.46 -12.29
CA LEU A 4 -1.73 2.55 -13.40
C LEU A 4 -3.06 1.82 -13.16
N MET A 5 -3.33 1.41 -11.92
CA MET A 5 -4.61 0.78 -11.55
C MET A 5 -5.80 1.73 -11.78
N ASN A 6 -5.59 3.05 -11.67
CA ASN A 6 -6.61 4.06 -11.96
C ASN A 6 -6.97 4.21 -13.43
N VAL A 7 -6.17 3.67 -14.35
CA VAL A 7 -6.47 3.68 -15.79
C VAL A 7 -7.42 2.55 -16.17
N PHE A 8 -7.36 1.41 -15.45
CA PHE A 8 -8.17 0.22 -15.74
C PHE A 8 -9.36 0.02 -14.79
N SER A 9 -9.38 0.70 -13.65
CA SER A 9 -10.42 0.54 -12.64
C SER A 9 -11.50 1.63 -12.74
N LYS A 10 -12.79 1.22 -12.75
CA LYS A 10 -13.93 2.15 -12.65
C LYS A 10 -13.93 2.96 -11.35
N HIS A 11 -13.42 2.37 -10.27
CA HIS A 11 -13.18 3.05 -9.00
C HIS A 11 -11.71 3.44 -8.88
N LYS A 12 -11.44 4.75 -8.92
CA LYS A 12 -10.09 5.31 -8.80
C LYS A 12 -9.59 5.11 -7.37
N ILE A 13 -8.45 4.43 -7.24
CA ILE A 13 -7.71 4.21 -6.00
C ILE A 13 -6.90 5.48 -5.70
N ASN A 14 -6.94 5.96 -4.46
CA ASN A 14 -6.11 7.09 -4.06
C ASN A 14 -4.62 6.70 -4.15
N PRO A 15 -3.77 7.45 -4.88
CA PRO A 15 -2.34 7.17 -4.97
C PRO A 15 -1.63 7.04 -3.62
N LEU A 16 -2.12 7.72 -2.58
CA LEU A 16 -1.62 7.64 -1.20
C LEU A 16 -1.78 6.23 -0.59
N ILE A 17 -2.80 5.48 -1.01
CA ILE A 17 -3.00 4.08 -0.61
C ILE A 17 -1.92 3.19 -1.24
N GLY A 18 -1.46 3.54 -2.45
CA GLY A 18 -0.39 2.83 -3.13
C GLY A 18 0.95 2.90 -2.40
N SER A 19 1.29 4.04 -1.79
CA SER A 19 2.50 4.20 -0.97
C SER A 19 2.42 3.47 0.36
N ALA A 20 1.22 3.19 0.87
CA ALA A 20 1.03 2.42 2.09
C ALA A 20 1.39 0.93 1.96
N GLY A 21 1.64 0.45 0.73
CA GLY A 21 2.04 -0.94 0.46
C GLY A 21 3.49 -1.29 0.85
N VAL A 22 4.27 -0.32 1.35
CA VAL A 22 5.57 -0.60 1.96
C VAL A 22 5.35 -1.35 3.27
N SER A 23 6.10 -2.45 3.48
CA SER A 23 5.95 -3.43 4.56
C SER A 23 6.20 -2.91 6.00
N ALA A 24 6.10 -1.60 6.24
CA ALA A 24 6.27 -0.97 7.55
C ALA A 24 4.92 -0.91 8.30
N VAL A 25 4.51 -2.04 8.88
CA VAL A 25 3.28 -2.14 9.68
C VAL A 25 3.52 -1.58 11.09
N PRO A 26 2.65 -0.71 11.65
CA PRO A 26 1.49 -0.03 11.06
C PRO A 26 1.82 1.38 10.51
N MET A 27 3.08 1.80 10.54
CA MET A 27 3.49 3.19 10.33
C MET A 27 3.27 3.69 8.89
N ALA A 28 3.44 2.85 7.86
CA ALA A 28 3.19 3.24 6.46
C ALA A 28 1.72 3.62 6.19
N ALA A 29 0.79 2.90 6.82
CA ALA A 29 -0.64 3.23 6.76
C ALA A 29 -0.96 4.52 7.53
N ARG A 30 -0.31 4.75 8.68
CA ARG A 30 -0.49 5.98 9.48
C ARG A 30 0.05 7.22 8.78
N VAL A 31 1.21 7.14 8.14
CA VAL A 31 1.80 8.25 7.37
C VAL A 31 0.91 8.58 6.16
N SER A 32 0.43 7.57 5.44
CA SER A 32 -0.48 7.77 4.31
C SER A 32 -1.82 8.38 4.75
N ASN A 33 -2.31 8.03 5.94
CA ASN A 33 -3.51 8.65 6.53
C ASN A 33 -3.25 10.10 6.97
N LYS A 34 -2.09 10.41 7.55
CA LYS A 34 -1.73 11.78 7.94
C LYS A 34 -1.71 12.72 6.73
N VAL A 35 -1.03 12.31 5.66
CA VAL A 35 -0.97 13.09 4.40
C VAL A 35 -2.33 13.17 3.72
N GLY A 36 -3.15 12.12 3.82
CA GLY A 36 -4.53 12.11 3.36
C GLY A 36 -5.43 13.11 4.10
N LEU A 37 -5.28 13.21 5.42
CA LEU A 37 -5.99 14.18 6.27
C LEU A 37 -5.51 15.61 6.05
N GLU A 38 -4.22 15.82 5.78
CA GLU A 38 -3.67 17.13 5.36
C GLU A 38 -4.26 17.61 4.03
N SER A 39 -4.55 16.66 3.11
CA SER A 39 -5.17 16.97 1.82
C SER A 39 -6.69 17.11 1.91
N ASN A 40 -7.35 16.33 2.77
CA ASN A 40 -8.78 16.41 3.04
C ASN A 40 -9.10 15.87 4.45
N PRO A 41 -9.57 16.71 5.38
CA PRO A 41 -9.81 16.31 6.77
C PRO A 41 -10.96 15.31 6.97
N HIS A 42 -11.82 15.09 5.96
CA HIS A 42 -12.86 14.06 5.98
C HIS A 42 -12.43 12.73 5.32
N ASN A 43 -11.20 12.66 4.79
CA ASN A 43 -10.70 11.48 4.09
C ASN A 43 -9.91 10.59 5.06
N PHE A 44 -10.58 9.58 5.62
CA PHE A 44 -9.96 8.60 6.52
C PHE A 44 -9.43 7.41 5.73
N LEU A 45 -8.12 7.40 5.43
CA LEU A 45 -7.50 6.34 4.64
C LEU A 45 -6.98 5.17 5.50
N LEU A 46 -6.88 5.30 6.82
CA LEU A 46 -6.23 4.30 7.68
C LEU A 46 -6.81 2.88 7.48
N MET A 47 -8.13 2.75 7.44
CA MET A 47 -8.84 1.47 7.29
C MET A 47 -8.61 0.85 5.89
N HIS A 48 -8.54 1.66 4.84
CA HIS A 48 -8.31 1.18 3.46
C HIS A 48 -6.82 0.93 3.16
N ALA A 49 -5.93 1.72 3.76
CA ALA A 49 -4.49 1.66 3.56
C ALA A 49 -3.82 0.47 4.29
N MET A 50 -4.50 -0.14 5.26
CA MET A 50 -4.01 -1.37 5.91
C MET A 50 -4.00 -2.59 4.99
N GLY A 51 -4.95 -2.71 4.05
CA GLY A 51 -4.97 -3.83 3.10
C GLY A 51 -3.67 -3.94 2.27
N PRO A 52 -3.23 -2.87 1.59
CA PRO A 52 -1.95 -2.85 0.88
C PRO A 52 -0.73 -3.08 1.79
N ASN A 53 -0.75 -2.59 3.02
CA ASN A 53 0.38 -2.76 3.95
C ASN A 53 0.60 -4.25 4.31
N VAL A 54 -0.50 -4.98 4.57
CA VAL A 54 -0.44 -6.44 4.79
C VAL A 54 -0.01 -7.18 3.51
N ALA A 55 -0.52 -6.76 2.35
CA ALA A 55 -0.08 -7.32 1.07
C ALA A 55 1.42 -7.12 0.82
N GLY A 56 1.99 -5.99 1.26
CA GLY A 56 3.42 -5.69 1.18
C GLY A 56 4.29 -6.61 2.03
N VAL A 57 3.82 -7.05 3.21
CA VAL A 57 4.56 -8.02 4.04
C VAL A 57 4.56 -9.40 3.38
N ILE A 58 3.41 -9.85 2.88
CA ILE A 58 3.27 -11.13 2.18
C ILE A 58 4.11 -11.13 0.89
N GLY A 59 4.06 -10.06 0.12
CA GLY A 59 4.82 -9.90 -1.12
C GLY A 59 6.33 -9.98 -0.88
N SER A 60 6.84 -9.37 0.19
CA SER A 60 8.25 -9.47 0.58
C SER A 60 8.66 -10.90 0.93
N ALA A 61 7.80 -11.66 1.64
CA ALA A 61 8.07 -13.06 1.95
C ALA A 61 8.10 -13.96 0.70
N ILE A 62 7.16 -13.75 -0.24
CA ILE A 62 7.13 -14.47 -1.52
C ILE A 62 8.39 -14.14 -2.35
N ALA A 63 8.74 -12.86 -2.45
CA ALA A 63 9.94 -12.43 -3.18
C ALA A 63 11.22 -13.04 -2.58
N ALA A 64 11.33 -13.06 -1.26
CA ALA A 64 12.44 -13.71 -0.57
C ALA A 64 12.49 -15.22 -0.84
N GLY A 65 11.34 -15.91 -0.79
CA GLY A 65 11.26 -17.35 -1.08
C GLY A 65 11.67 -17.69 -2.51
N ILE A 66 11.20 -16.92 -3.50
CA ILE A 66 11.60 -17.07 -4.91
C ILE A 66 13.10 -16.82 -5.06
N MET A 67 13.63 -15.77 -4.42
CA MET A 67 15.04 -15.43 -4.52
C MET A 67 15.94 -16.51 -3.90
N ILE A 68 15.53 -17.11 -2.78
CA ILE A 68 16.20 -18.28 -2.19
C ILE A 68 16.12 -19.48 -3.14
N GLN A 69 14.98 -19.73 -3.77
CA GLN A 69 14.84 -20.84 -4.73
C GLN A 69 15.75 -20.69 -5.97
N PHE A 70 16.02 -19.46 -6.42
CA PHE A 70 16.87 -19.22 -7.59
C PHE A 70 18.37 -19.13 -7.27
N LEU A 71 18.74 -18.70 -6.05
CA LEU A 71 20.15 -18.49 -5.65
C LEU A 71 20.69 -19.57 -4.70
N GLY A 72 19.81 -20.33 -4.05
CA GLY A 72 20.14 -21.37 -3.07
C GLY A 72 20.26 -22.77 -3.65
#